data_AF-A0A8B9PP25-F1
#
_entry.id   AF-A0A8B9PP25-F1
#
_cell.length_a   1.000
_cell.length_b   1.000
_cell.length_c   1.000
_cell.angle_alpha   90.00
_cell.angle_beta   90.00
_cell.angle_gamma   90.00
#
_symmetry.space_group_name_H-M   'P 1'
#
loop_
_entity.id
_entity.type
_entity.pdbx_description
1 polymer ?
#
loop_
_entity_poly.entity_id
_entity_poly.type
_entity_poly.pdbx_seq_one_letter_code
_entity_poly.pdbx_strand_id
1 'polypeptide(L)'
;MPPAGWAPSPRPCGCRVGPCRGRWPSHPGSGAAPSRPLRQPALALSLAPRCEMEADGAIDFGALEKELWAAVAADEKYERENSAKFRAVHQKVASYEEFRDIVLASHLKPLERKDKMGKKRNVLWNPCATHSKGEQASNVEIAQELDQLPGTSAEFYRDWRRCLKSGKEKYQLLLKLEGKALGRIFQADLGFGLLGEFLTVLAENVCHEDRDAILQILQSLSSTKRFGLNVDLLSESEKESSRDLFRKLQSMSRNYWTTDHLSGPADCEAEREAHLRSTSLQKEAEEKIVVELMKRYQAG
;
A
#
# COMPACT_ATOMS: atom_id res chain seq x y z
N MET A 1 -31.81 5.21 -53.81
CA MET A 1 -32.64 5.09 -52.59
C MET A 1 -31.75 4.70 -51.41
N PRO A 2 -31.39 5.66 -50.56
CA PRO A 2 -31.09 5.43 -49.14
C PRO A 2 -32.16 6.12 -48.25
N PRO A 3 -32.53 5.54 -47.08
CA PRO A 3 -33.55 6.13 -46.24
C PRO A 3 -32.99 6.96 -45.06
N ALA A 4 -33.85 7.88 -44.63
CA ALA A 4 -34.00 8.42 -43.28
C ALA A 4 -32.86 9.27 -42.70
N GLY A 5 -33.03 10.59 -42.87
CA GLY A 5 -32.36 11.60 -42.07
C GLY A 5 -32.75 11.51 -40.60
N TRP A 6 -31.75 11.66 -39.73
CA TRP A 6 -31.95 11.98 -38.32
C TRP A 6 -32.06 13.49 -38.17
N ALA A 7 -33.25 13.93 -37.78
CA ALA A 7 -33.50 15.27 -37.31
C ALA A 7 -32.83 15.49 -35.93
N PRO A 8 -32.21 16.65 -35.67
CA PRO A 8 -31.80 17.03 -34.32
C PRO A 8 -33.02 17.50 -33.52
N SER A 9 -33.28 16.85 -32.39
CA SER A 9 -34.26 17.33 -31.41
C SER A 9 -33.77 18.62 -30.73
N PRO A 10 -34.62 19.64 -30.57
CA PRO A 10 -34.29 20.85 -29.83
C PRO A 10 -34.32 20.56 -28.32
N ARG A 11 -33.24 20.87 -27.60
CA ARG A 11 -33.27 20.88 -26.14
C ARG A 11 -33.88 22.21 -25.68
N PRO A 12 -34.94 22.20 -24.84
CA PRO A 12 -35.48 23.41 -24.27
C PRO A 12 -34.62 23.89 -23.09
N CYS A 13 -34.37 25.19 -23.10
CA CYS A 13 -33.87 25.98 -21.99
C CYS A 13 -34.78 25.80 -20.78
N GLY A 14 -34.20 25.49 -19.62
CA GLY A 14 -34.95 25.27 -18.38
C GLY A 14 -34.15 25.70 -17.17
N CYS A 15 -33.94 27.00 -17.02
CA CYS A 15 -33.57 27.61 -15.76
C CYS A 15 -34.68 27.33 -14.74
N ARG A 16 -34.36 26.69 -13.61
CA ARG A 16 -35.20 26.76 -12.42
C ARG A 16 -34.33 26.83 -11.17
N VAL A 17 -34.00 28.08 -10.84
CA VAL A 17 -33.46 28.50 -9.54
C VAL A 17 -34.58 28.29 -8.51
N GLY A 18 -34.36 27.39 -7.55
CA GLY A 18 -35.25 27.22 -6.40
C GLY A 18 -34.85 28.20 -5.29
N PRO A 19 -35.77 29.00 -4.73
CA PRO A 19 -35.46 29.90 -3.63
C PRO A 19 -35.49 29.14 -2.30
N CYS A 20 -34.33 28.98 -1.66
CA CYS A 20 -34.27 28.57 -0.26
C CYS A 20 -34.72 29.75 0.61
N ARG A 21 -35.92 29.60 1.20
CA ARG A 21 -36.46 30.50 2.23
C ARG A 21 -35.64 30.36 3.51
N GLY A 22 -34.71 31.29 3.74
CA GLY A 22 -34.10 31.56 5.03
C GLY A 22 -34.58 32.92 5.54
N ARG A 23 -35.45 32.87 6.55
CA ARG A 23 -36.12 34.00 7.20
C ARG A 23 -35.09 34.81 8.01
N TRP A 24 -34.77 36.03 7.58
CA TRP A 24 -34.11 37.05 8.42
C TRP A 24 -35.19 37.96 9.00
N PRO A 25 -35.19 38.28 10.30
CA PRO A 25 -36.07 39.31 10.84
C PRO A 25 -35.52 40.70 10.50
N SER A 26 -36.38 41.55 9.95
CA SER A 26 -36.11 42.97 9.71
C SER A 26 -36.71 43.84 10.82
N HIS A 27 -36.00 44.95 11.08
CA HIS A 27 -36.43 46.26 11.64
C HIS A 27 -36.18 46.53 13.13
N PRO A 28 -36.14 47.83 13.54
CA PRO A 28 -35.45 48.98 12.91
C PRO A 28 -34.69 49.83 13.96
N GLY A 29 -33.79 50.71 13.53
CA GLY A 29 -33.18 51.68 14.44
C GLY A 29 -32.23 52.66 13.76
N SER A 30 -32.79 53.79 13.33
CA SER A 30 -32.05 55.00 12.96
C SER A 30 -31.34 55.56 14.20
N GLY A 31 -30.05 55.92 14.08
CA GLY A 31 -29.35 56.61 15.16
C GLY A 31 -27.84 56.63 14.97
N ALA A 32 -27.36 57.76 14.43
CA ALA A 32 -26.06 58.38 14.71
C ALA A 32 -24.78 57.54 14.57
N ALA A 33 -23.95 57.93 13.60
CA ALA A 33 -22.52 57.67 13.62
C ALA A 33 -21.87 58.22 14.91
N PRO A 34 -20.89 57.51 15.47
CA PRO A 34 -19.81 58.15 16.17
C PRO A 34 -18.47 57.88 15.49
N SER A 35 -17.83 58.99 15.20
CA SER A 35 -16.42 59.24 14.95
C SER A 35 -15.45 58.24 15.60
N ARG A 36 -14.38 57.93 14.86
CA ARG A 36 -13.11 57.32 15.31
C ARG A 36 -12.79 57.54 16.80
N PRO A 37 -12.29 56.51 17.51
CA PRO A 37 -11.31 56.73 18.55
C PRO A 37 -9.91 56.79 17.94
N LEU A 38 -9.27 57.96 18.05
CA LEU A 38 -7.82 58.06 18.03
C LEU A 38 -7.26 57.10 19.09
N ARG A 39 -6.49 56.10 18.68
CA ARG A 39 -5.57 55.42 19.59
C ARG A 39 -4.45 56.41 19.93
N GLN A 40 -4.57 57.02 21.11
CA GLN A 40 -3.41 57.54 21.82
C GLN A 40 -2.58 56.34 22.31
N PRO A 41 -1.27 56.28 22.07
CA PRO A 41 -0.42 55.41 22.85
C PRO A 41 -0.19 56.04 24.23
N ALA A 42 -0.47 55.24 25.26
CA ALA A 42 -0.19 55.55 26.64
C ALA A 42 1.31 55.84 26.84
N LEU A 43 1.59 56.90 27.58
CA LEU A 43 2.90 57.25 28.12
C LEU A 43 3.35 56.14 29.08
N ALA A 44 4.13 55.19 28.59
CA ALA A 44 5.02 54.39 29.41
C ALA A 44 6.41 55.02 29.33
N LEU A 45 6.74 55.82 30.35
CA LEU A 45 8.12 56.21 30.63
C LEU A 45 8.95 54.95 30.90
N SER A 46 9.71 54.51 29.91
CA SER A 46 10.96 53.79 30.13
C SER A 46 12.05 54.52 29.38
N LEU A 47 13.10 54.90 30.11
CA LEU A 47 14.22 55.71 29.67
C LEU A 47 14.80 55.21 28.34
N ALA A 48 14.59 55.97 27.27
CA ALA A 48 15.40 55.93 26.07
C ALA A 48 16.68 56.77 26.31
N PRO A 49 17.84 56.37 25.78
CA PRO A 49 19.01 57.24 25.77
C PRO A 49 18.67 58.52 24.99
N ARG A 50 19.08 59.67 25.52
CA ARG A 50 18.95 60.97 24.87
C ARG A 50 19.48 60.88 23.43
N CYS A 51 18.64 61.19 22.44
CA CYS A 51 19.14 61.58 21.13
C CYS A 51 19.99 62.84 21.34
N GLU A 52 21.30 62.67 21.28
CA GLU A 52 22.19 63.74 20.92
C GLU A 52 21.75 64.24 19.54
N MET A 53 21.40 65.52 19.47
CA MET A 53 21.28 66.20 18.18
C MET A 53 22.69 66.33 17.62
N GLU A 54 23.07 65.39 16.76
CA GLU A 54 24.24 65.58 15.90
C GLU A 54 23.95 66.75 14.96
N ALA A 55 24.79 67.76 15.10
CA ALA A 55 24.85 68.90 14.21
C ALA A 55 25.59 68.49 12.93
N ASP A 56 24.86 68.34 11.83
CA ASP A 56 25.23 68.92 10.55
C ASP A 56 24.00 68.90 9.63
N GLY A 57 23.80 69.95 8.83
CA GLY A 57 22.72 70.02 7.83
C GLY A 57 22.91 69.07 6.65
N ALA A 58 23.74 68.05 6.80
CA ALA A 58 24.03 67.04 5.80
C ALA A 58 22.93 65.97 5.84
N ILE A 59 21.99 66.07 4.91
CA ILE A 59 21.00 65.02 4.67
C ILE A 59 21.75 63.76 4.25
N ASP A 60 21.71 62.71 5.08
CA ASP A 60 22.21 61.39 4.71
C ASP A 60 21.25 60.74 3.71
N PHE A 61 21.59 60.87 2.42
CA PHE A 61 20.82 60.30 1.32
C PHE A 61 20.69 58.77 1.43
N GLY A 62 21.67 58.08 2.02
CA GLY A 62 21.63 56.63 2.20
C GLY A 62 20.66 56.20 3.28
N ALA A 63 20.61 56.93 4.40
CA ALA A 63 19.60 56.71 5.45
C ALA A 63 18.18 56.98 4.93
N LEU A 64 17.99 58.06 4.18
CA LEU A 64 16.71 58.41 3.58
C LEU A 64 16.26 57.41 2.51
N GLU A 65 17.17 56.94 1.66
CA GLU A 65 16.88 55.89 0.68
C GLU A 65 16.46 54.59 1.38
N LYS A 66 17.14 54.20 2.46
CA LYS A 66 16.78 53.02 3.25
C LYS A 66 15.40 53.15 3.89
N GLU A 67 15.07 54.33 4.42
CA GLU A 67 13.73 54.61 4.96
C GLU A 67 12.66 54.51 3.88
N LEU A 68 12.90 55.08 2.71
CA LEU A 68 12.00 54.99 1.56
C LEU A 68 11.76 53.54 1.14
N TRP A 69 12.82 52.74 1.01
CA TRP A 69 12.69 51.32 0.69
C TRP A 69 11.94 50.54 1.77
N ALA A 70 12.15 50.86 3.04
CA ALA A 70 11.43 50.24 4.15
C ALA A 70 9.94 50.57 4.11
N ALA A 71 9.57 51.82 3.80
CA ALA A 71 8.19 52.24 3.64
C ALA A 71 7.52 51.52 2.46
N VAL A 72 8.17 51.49 1.29
CA VAL A 72 7.67 50.77 0.10
C VAL A 72 7.47 49.28 0.41
N ALA A 73 8.45 48.64 1.05
CA ALA A 73 8.34 47.23 1.42
C ALA A 73 7.22 46.94 2.43
N ALA A 74 6.95 47.88 3.35
CA ALA A 74 5.87 47.79 4.32
C ALA A 74 4.50 47.92 3.63
N ASP A 75 4.35 48.84 2.68
CA ASP A 75 3.13 49.01 1.90
C ASP A 75 2.84 47.77 1.03
N GLU A 76 3.84 47.26 0.31
CA GLU A 76 3.68 46.02 -0.46
C GLU A 76 3.28 44.83 0.43
N LYS A 77 3.84 44.75 1.65
CA LYS A 77 3.46 43.72 2.62
C LYS A 77 2.01 43.88 3.05
N TYR A 78 1.59 45.10 3.37
CA TYR A 78 0.22 45.40 3.74
C TYR A 78 -0.75 45.01 2.61
N GLU A 79 -0.44 45.35 1.36
CA GLU A 79 -1.23 44.97 0.20
C GLU A 79 -1.34 43.45 0.04
N ARG A 80 -0.22 42.72 0.18
CA ARG A 80 -0.20 41.25 0.11
C ARG A 80 -1.09 40.63 1.19
N GLU A 81 -0.96 41.06 2.44
CA GLU A 81 -1.80 40.57 3.55
C GLU A 81 -3.28 40.92 3.35
N ASN A 82 -3.58 42.14 2.91
CA ASN A 82 -4.94 42.59 2.68
C ASN A 82 -5.61 41.83 1.53
N SER A 83 -4.87 41.54 0.46
CA SER A 83 -5.35 40.70 -0.64
C SER A 83 -5.70 39.28 -0.15
N ALA A 84 -4.90 38.71 0.76
CA ALA A 84 -5.16 37.40 1.35
C ALA A 84 -6.39 37.44 2.29
N LYS A 85 -6.56 38.52 3.08
CA LYS A 85 -7.77 38.74 3.90
C LYS A 85 -9.02 38.76 3.02
N PHE A 86 -9.01 39.55 1.95
CA PHE A 86 -10.15 39.61 1.02
C PHE A 86 -10.42 38.26 0.37
N ARG A 87 -9.38 37.54 -0.07
CA ARG A 87 -9.53 36.18 -0.63
C ARG A 87 -10.17 35.21 0.37
N ALA A 88 -9.71 35.19 1.61
CA ALA A 88 -10.24 34.30 2.65
C ALA A 88 -11.72 34.62 2.98
N VAL A 89 -12.07 35.90 3.05
CA VAL A 89 -13.47 36.34 3.22
C VAL A 89 -14.32 35.89 2.03
N HIS A 90 -13.81 36.08 0.80
CA HIS A 90 -14.53 35.72 -0.42
C HIS A 90 -14.73 34.20 -0.56
N GLN A 91 -13.79 33.41 -0.02
CA GLN A 91 -13.88 31.95 0.06
C GLN A 91 -14.80 31.44 1.17
N LYS A 92 -15.29 32.33 2.06
CA LYS A 92 -16.17 31.99 3.20
C LYS A 92 -15.57 30.92 4.11
N VAL A 93 -14.32 31.11 4.47
CA VAL A 93 -13.57 30.27 5.42
C VAL A 93 -14.36 30.10 6.73
N ALA A 94 -14.45 28.87 7.25
CA ALA A 94 -15.35 28.51 8.35
C ALA A 94 -14.79 28.85 9.75
N SER A 95 -13.46 28.94 9.90
CA SER A 95 -12.79 29.16 11.18
C SER A 95 -11.82 30.35 11.14
N TYR A 96 -11.62 30.98 12.30
CA TYR A 96 -10.63 32.06 12.41
C TYR A 96 -9.20 31.56 12.24
N GLU A 97 -8.91 30.33 12.65
CA GLU A 97 -7.59 29.71 12.49
C GLU A 97 -7.20 29.56 11.02
N GLU A 98 -8.12 29.03 10.20
CA GLU A 98 -7.91 28.92 8.75
C GLU A 98 -7.77 30.30 8.09
N PHE A 99 -8.54 31.30 8.52
CA PHE A 99 -8.37 32.68 8.05
C PHE A 99 -6.99 33.23 8.39
N ARG A 100 -6.53 33.02 9.63
CA ARG A 100 -5.22 33.45 10.12
C ARG A 100 -4.10 32.80 9.30
N ASP A 101 -4.19 31.50 9.05
CA ASP A 101 -3.20 30.75 8.31
C ASP A 101 -3.08 31.23 6.86
N ILE A 102 -4.21 31.52 6.20
CA ILE A 102 -4.21 32.09 4.83
C ILE A 102 -3.53 33.46 4.78
N VAL A 103 -3.73 34.30 5.80
CA VAL A 103 -3.11 35.64 5.86
C VAL A 103 -1.62 35.55 6.17
N LEU A 104 -1.23 34.67 7.09
CA LEU A 104 0.19 34.41 7.40
C LEU A 104 0.94 33.86 6.18
N ALA A 105 0.29 33.00 5.40
CA ALA A 105 0.82 32.43 4.17
C ALA A 105 0.74 33.37 2.95
N SER A 106 0.35 34.65 3.11
CA SER A 106 0.19 35.61 1.99
C SER A 106 1.46 35.88 1.18
N HIS A 107 2.63 35.67 1.79
CA HIS A 107 3.93 35.83 1.15
C HIS A 107 4.32 34.66 0.24
N LEU A 108 3.57 33.54 0.28
CA LEU A 108 3.84 32.38 -0.55
C LEU A 108 3.41 32.63 -2.00
N LYS A 109 4.31 32.37 -2.94
CA LYS A 109 4.03 32.42 -4.37
C LYS A 109 3.33 31.13 -4.80
N PRO A 110 2.28 31.19 -5.65
CA PRO A 110 1.74 29.99 -6.27
C PRO A 110 2.85 29.23 -6.99
N LEU A 111 2.89 27.91 -6.80
CA LEU A 111 3.88 27.05 -7.44
C LEU A 111 3.83 27.23 -8.97
N GLU A 112 4.90 27.75 -9.53
CA GLU A 112 5.02 27.89 -10.98
C GLU A 112 5.26 26.51 -11.60
N ARG A 113 4.99 26.39 -12.91
CA ARG A 113 5.20 25.10 -13.61
C ARG A 113 6.63 24.61 -13.42
N LYS A 114 7.62 25.52 -13.45
CA LYS A 114 9.05 25.24 -13.24
C LYS A 114 9.38 24.72 -11.84
N ASP A 115 8.62 25.11 -10.82
CA ASP A 115 8.82 24.68 -9.42
C ASP A 115 8.37 23.22 -9.21
N LYS A 116 7.46 22.74 -10.07
CA LYS A 116 7.00 21.34 -10.08
C LYS A 116 8.03 20.39 -10.71
N MET A 117 9.11 20.91 -11.30
CA MET A 117 10.20 20.12 -11.87
C MET A 117 11.48 20.27 -11.03
N GLY A 118 11.46 19.80 -9.79
CA GLY A 118 12.66 19.10 -9.31
C GLY A 118 13.04 18.03 -10.34
N LYS A 119 14.33 17.68 -10.48
CA LYS A 119 14.80 16.57 -11.36
C LYS A 119 13.72 15.50 -11.30
N LYS A 120 13.02 15.25 -12.41
CA LYS A 120 12.04 14.17 -12.51
C LYS A 120 12.83 12.90 -12.29
N ARG A 121 13.12 12.58 -11.03
CA ARG A 121 13.28 11.21 -10.60
C ARG A 121 11.96 10.66 -11.04
N ASN A 122 11.99 9.86 -12.10
CA ASN A 122 10.92 8.94 -12.39
C ASN A 122 10.83 8.06 -11.16
N VAL A 123 10.22 8.60 -10.09
CA VAL A 123 9.75 7.81 -8.98
C VAL A 123 8.60 7.09 -9.64
N LEU A 124 8.93 5.95 -10.25
CA LEU A 124 7.99 4.95 -10.64
C LEU A 124 7.29 4.60 -9.33
N TRP A 125 6.16 5.25 -9.07
CA TRP A 125 5.27 4.94 -7.95
C TRP A 125 4.78 3.48 -8.01
N ASN A 126 5.08 2.81 -9.12
CA ASN A 126 4.97 1.40 -9.33
C ASN A 126 6.30 0.85 -9.89
N PRO A 127 7.11 0.13 -9.10
CA PRO A 127 8.32 -0.56 -9.59
C PRO A 127 8.05 -1.56 -10.72
N CYS A 128 6.79 -2.01 -10.86
CA CYS A 128 6.39 -3.05 -11.81
C CYS A 128 5.85 -2.51 -13.14
N ALA A 129 5.86 -1.18 -13.36
CA ALA A 129 5.34 -0.53 -14.57
C ALA A 129 6.47 0.02 -15.46
N THR A 130 7.56 -0.72 -15.62
CA THR A 130 8.47 -0.47 -16.75
C THR A 130 7.73 -0.85 -18.04
N HIS A 131 7.06 0.13 -18.64
CA HIS A 131 6.55 0.00 -20.00
C HIS A 131 7.74 -0.08 -20.96
N SER A 132 8.18 -1.29 -21.29
CA SER A 132 8.95 -1.54 -22.50
C SER A 132 8.07 -1.19 -23.69
N LYS A 133 8.42 -0.10 -24.36
CA LYS A 133 7.70 0.36 -25.54
C LYS A 133 8.21 -0.44 -26.73
N GLY A 134 7.51 -1.54 -27.01
CA GLY A 134 7.38 -2.12 -28.34
C GLY A 134 8.55 -2.93 -28.86
N GLU A 135 8.51 -4.23 -28.60
CA GLU A 135 8.59 -5.22 -29.67
C GLU A 135 7.79 -6.44 -29.24
N GLN A 136 7.10 -7.05 -30.20
CA GLN A 136 6.40 -8.32 -30.04
C GLN A 136 7.42 -9.41 -29.71
N ALA A 137 7.89 -9.45 -28.47
CA ALA A 137 8.55 -10.62 -27.90
C ALA A 137 7.43 -11.61 -27.61
N SER A 138 7.19 -12.44 -28.62
CA SER A 138 6.50 -13.71 -28.51
C SER A 138 6.89 -14.43 -27.22
N ASN A 139 5.95 -15.22 -26.71
CA ASN A 139 5.97 -16.38 -25.81
C ASN A 139 7.31 -17.00 -25.30
N VAL A 140 8.46 -16.62 -25.86
CA VAL A 140 9.81 -17.11 -25.62
C VAL A 140 10.48 -16.47 -24.39
N GLU A 141 10.20 -15.21 -24.06
CA GLU A 141 10.89 -14.54 -22.94
C GLU A 141 10.33 -14.96 -21.56
N ILE A 142 9.03 -15.30 -21.50
CA ILE A 142 8.39 -15.88 -20.30
C ILE A 142 8.88 -17.32 -20.04
N ALA A 143 9.21 -18.06 -21.10
CA ALA A 143 9.71 -19.43 -20.98
C ALA A 143 11.15 -19.47 -20.44
N GLN A 144 11.99 -18.46 -20.74
CA GLN A 144 13.37 -18.39 -20.25
C GLN A 144 13.49 -17.97 -18.78
N GLU A 145 12.51 -17.23 -18.23
CA GLU A 145 12.52 -16.82 -16.83
C GLU A 145 12.12 -17.95 -15.86
N LEU A 146 11.42 -18.99 -16.34
CA LEU A 146 11.06 -20.17 -15.53
C LEU A 146 12.23 -21.12 -15.23
N ASP A 147 13.37 -20.97 -15.90
CA ASP A 147 14.58 -21.76 -15.63
C ASP A 147 15.35 -21.27 -14.40
N GLN A 148 15.09 -20.05 -13.93
CA GLN A 148 15.66 -19.51 -12.70
C GLN A 148 14.62 -19.55 -11.58
N LEU A 149 14.97 -20.22 -10.47
CA LEU A 149 14.11 -20.29 -9.31
C LEU A 149 13.98 -18.89 -8.70
N PRO A 150 12.76 -18.40 -8.38
CA PRO A 150 12.58 -17.04 -7.86
C PRO A 150 13.38 -16.86 -6.58
N GLY A 151 14.26 -15.86 -6.56
CA GLY A 151 15.13 -15.55 -5.42
C GLY A 151 14.45 -14.61 -4.42
N THR A 152 13.42 -13.89 -4.86
CA THR A 152 12.68 -12.92 -4.05
C THR A 152 11.16 -13.15 -4.11
N SER A 153 10.44 -12.63 -3.11
CA SER A 153 8.97 -12.77 -3.05
C SER A 153 8.27 -12.10 -4.23
N ALA A 154 8.80 -10.97 -4.71
CA ALA A 154 8.22 -10.23 -5.84
C ALA A 154 8.33 -11.00 -7.16
N GLU A 155 9.46 -11.65 -7.43
CA GLU A 155 9.65 -12.54 -8.58
C GLU A 155 8.65 -13.69 -8.53
N PHE A 156 8.52 -14.34 -7.37
CA PHE A 156 7.54 -15.41 -7.18
C PHE A 156 6.11 -14.93 -7.50
N TYR A 157 5.68 -13.78 -6.97
CA TYR A 157 4.33 -13.26 -7.24
C TYR A 157 4.08 -12.98 -8.71
N ARG A 158 5.09 -12.43 -9.40
CA ARG A 158 5.00 -12.15 -10.83
C ARG A 158 4.81 -13.46 -11.60
N ASP A 159 5.62 -14.47 -11.33
CA ASP A 159 5.62 -15.72 -12.08
C ASP A 159 4.36 -16.54 -11.77
N TRP A 160 3.92 -16.54 -10.49
CA TRP A 160 2.69 -17.17 -10.03
C TRP A 160 1.43 -16.62 -10.69
N ARG A 161 1.37 -15.30 -10.94
CA ARG A 161 0.20 -14.64 -11.54
C ARG A 161 0.26 -14.58 -13.06
N ARG A 162 1.43 -14.45 -13.68
CA ARG A 162 1.58 -14.23 -15.14
C ARG A 162 1.91 -15.49 -15.93
N CYS A 163 2.75 -16.35 -15.37
CA CYS A 163 3.39 -17.44 -16.12
C CYS A 163 2.68 -18.78 -15.86
N LEU A 164 2.22 -19.01 -14.64
CA LEU A 164 1.60 -20.28 -14.24
C LEU A 164 0.09 -20.27 -14.47
N LYS A 165 -0.33 -20.82 -15.61
CA LYS A 165 -1.76 -20.91 -15.97
C LYS A 165 -2.36 -22.26 -15.63
N SER A 166 -1.55 -23.32 -15.60
CA SER A 166 -1.99 -24.66 -15.23
C SER A 166 -1.70 -24.97 -13.76
N GLY A 167 -2.64 -25.63 -13.07
CA GLY A 167 -2.44 -26.11 -11.69
C GLY A 167 -1.23 -27.04 -11.56
N LYS A 168 -0.96 -27.85 -12.59
CA LYS A 168 0.19 -28.77 -12.62
C LYS A 168 1.53 -28.03 -12.70
N GLU A 169 1.60 -26.92 -13.43
CA GLU A 169 2.81 -26.09 -13.49
C GLU A 169 3.06 -25.40 -12.14
N LYS A 170 1.99 -24.90 -11.50
CA LYS A 170 2.05 -24.33 -10.15
C LYS A 170 2.57 -25.34 -9.14
N TYR A 171 2.08 -26.57 -9.22
CA TYR A 171 2.52 -27.68 -8.37
C TYR A 171 4.00 -28.02 -8.58
N GLN A 172 4.44 -28.13 -9.84
CA GLN A 172 5.85 -28.38 -10.15
C GLN A 172 6.78 -27.26 -9.67
N LEU A 173 6.35 -26.01 -9.78
CA LEU A 173 7.12 -24.88 -9.23
C LEU A 173 7.23 -24.97 -7.70
N LEU A 174 6.13 -25.28 -7.01
CA LEU A 174 6.12 -25.49 -5.56
C LEU A 174 7.07 -26.62 -5.13
N LEU A 175 7.15 -27.72 -5.88
CA LEU A 175 8.09 -28.81 -5.59
C LEU A 175 9.54 -28.41 -5.86
N LYS A 176 9.81 -27.69 -6.96
CA LYS A 176 11.15 -27.17 -7.26
C LYS A 176 11.61 -26.15 -6.21
N LEU A 177 10.70 -25.33 -5.71
CA LEU A 177 10.89 -24.49 -4.52
C LEU A 177 10.81 -25.34 -3.26
N GLU A 178 11.84 -26.16 -3.03
CA GLU A 178 12.06 -26.89 -1.78
C GLU A 178 11.68 -26.02 -0.56
N GLY A 179 11.07 -26.62 0.47
CA GLY A 179 10.47 -25.88 1.59
C GLY A 179 11.36 -24.78 2.20
N LYS A 180 12.68 -25.01 2.28
CA LYS A 180 13.65 -24.02 2.79
C LYS A 180 13.74 -22.75 1.94
N ALA A 181 13.66 -22.86 0.62
CA ALA A 181 13.65 -21.71 -0.27
C ALA A 181 12.36 -20.91 -0.10
N LEU A 182 11.23 -21.61 -0.03
CA LEU A 182 9.91 -21.02 0.20
C LEU A 182 9.85 -20.27 1.53
N GLY A 183 10.38 -20.86 2.60
CA GLY A 183 10.51 -20.22 3.91
C GLY A 183 11.34 -18.93 3.83
N ARG A 184 12.47 -18.92 3.11
CA ARG A 184 13.30 -17.70 2.92
C ARG A 184 12.57 -16.60 2.17
N ILE A 185 11.87 -16.95 1.09
CA ILE A 185 11.14 -16.01 0.25
C ILE A 185 9.98 -15.36 1.03
N PHE A 186 9.27 -16.15 1.84
CA PHE A 186 8.06 -15.71 2.56
C PHE A 186 8.28 -15.46 4.06
N GLN A 187 9.51 -15.22 4.52
CA GLN A 187 9.76 -14.96 5.95
C GLN A 187 8.99 -13.76 6.50
N ALA A 188 8.86 -12.70 5.69
CA ALA A 188 8.21 -11.48 6.11
C ALA A 188 6.68 -11.61 6.11
N ASP A 189 6.12 -12.11 5.00
CA ASP A 189 4.69 -12.27 4.82
C ASP A 189 4.37 -13.21 3.65
N LEU A 190 3.29 -13.97 3.80
CA LEU A 190 2.58 -14.59 2.68
C LEU A 190 1.46 -13.61 2.32
N GLY A 191 1.60 -12.94 1.19
CA GLY A 191 0.61 -12.04 0.65
C GLY A 191 -0.77 -12.71 0.50
N PHE A 192 -1.79 -11.88 0.70
CA PHE A 192 -3.19 -12.28 0.82
C PHE A 192 -3.66 -13.24 -0.28
N GLY A 193 -4.34 -14.32 0.13
CA GLY A 193 -4.95 -15.32 -0.75
C GLY A 193 -3.97 -16.34 -1.36
N LEU A 194 -2.65 -16.14 -1.23
CA LEU A 194 -1.68 -17.07 -1.81
C LEU A 194 -1.67 -18.43 -1.10
N LEU A 195 -1.85 -18.43 0.23
CA LEU A 195 -1.90 -19.66 1.02
C LEU A 195 -3.03 -20.59 0.57
N GLY A 196 -4.22 -20.06 0.33
CA GLY A 196 -5.37 -20.81 -0.16
C GLY A 196 -5.13 -21.39 -1.55
N GLU A 197 -4.53 -20.60 -2.45
CA GLU A 197 -4.13 -21.07 -3.78
C GLU A 197 -3.07 -22.20 -3.71
N PHE A 198 -2.13 -22.15 -2.77
CA PHE A 198 -1.17 -23.24 -2.56
C PHE A 198 -1.86 -24.52 -2.10
N LEU A 199 -2.75 -24.41 -1.11
CA LEU A 199 -3.44 -25.56 -0.54
C LEU A 199 -4.34 -26.26 -1.56
N THR A 200 -5.04 -25.49 -2.39
CA THR A 200 -5.87 -26.03 -3.48
C THR A 200 -5.03 -26.74 -4.54
N VAL A 201 -3.95 -26.10 -5.03
CA VAL A 201 -3.05 -26.71 -6.02
C VAL A 201 -2.41 -28.00 -5.51
N LEU A 202 -1.98 -28.02 -4.24
CA LEU A 202 -1.42 -29.21 -3.60
C LEU A 202 -2.46 -30.31 -3.46
N ALA A 203 -3.69 -29.99 -3.03
CA ALA A 203 -4.77 -30.96 -2.87
C ALA A 203 -5.16 -31.64 -4.21
N GLU A 204 -5.15 -30.87 -5.30
CA GLU A 204 -5.50 -31.35 -6.64
C GLU A 204 -4.43 -32.25 -7.28
N ASN A 205 -3.14 -32.01 -7.00
CA ASN A 205 -2.02 -32.61 -7.74
C ASN A 205 -1.10 -33.51 -6.90
N VAL A 206 -1.48 -33.86 -5.66
CA VAL A 206 -0.64 -34.67 -4.76
C VAL A 206 -0.29 -36.06 -5.31
N CYS A 207 0.99 -36.41 -5.26
CA CYS A 207 1.55 -37.71 -5.66
C CYS A 207 2.26 -38.41 -4.50
N HIS A 208 2.35 -39.75 -4.52
CA HIS A 208 3.00 -40.57 -3.48
C HIS A 208 4.49 -40.26 -3.28
N GLU A 209 5.19 -39.92 -4.37
CA GLU A 209 6.63 -39.64 -4.37
C GLU A 209 6.99 -38.29 -3.73
N ASP A 210 6.05 -37.35 -3.73
CA ASP A 210 6.29 -35.97 -3.30
C ASP A 210 5.90 -35.73 -1.83
N ARG A 211 5.48 -36.76 -1.09
CA ARG A 211 4.92 -36.63 0.27
C ARG A 211 5.83 -35.82 1.20
N ASP A 212 7.12 -36.15 1.24
CA ASP A 212 8.08 -35.49 2.13
C ASP A 212 8.33 -34.03 1.72
N ALA A 213 8.37 -33.76 0.41
CA ALA A 213 8.51 -32.41 -0.11
C ALA A 213 7.30 -31.54 0.28
N ILE A 214 6.08 -32.09 0.16
CA ILE A 214 4.85 -31.40 0.54
C ILE A 214 4.83 -31.11 2.05
N LEU A 215 5.25 -32.05 2.89
CA LEU A 215 5.32 -31.84 4.34
C LEU A 215 6.33 -30.74 4.69
N GLN A 216 7.49 -30.70 4.03
CA GLN A 216 8.47 -29.63 4.22
C GLN A 216 7.93 -28.26 3.77
N ILE A 217 7.18 -28.22 2.66
CA ILE A 217 6.51 -27.01 2.18
C ILE A 217 5.49 -26.52 3.22
N LEU A 218 4.59 -27.39 3.69
CA LEU A 218 3.58 -27.05 4.71
C LEU A 218 4.23 -26.60 6.02
N GLN A 219 5.30 -27.26 6.45
CA GLN A 219 6.05 -26.85 7.62
C GLN A 219 6.67 -25.46 7.45
N SER A 220 7.24 -25.18 6.28
CA SER A 220 7.87 -23.90 5.97
C SER A 220 6.84 -22.77 5.90
N LEU A 221 5.68 -23.02 5.32
CA LEU A 221 4.55 -22.07 5.31
C LEU A 221 4.03 -21.79 6.73
N SER A 222 3.94 -22.81 7.58
CA SER A 222 3.52 -22.66 8.98
C SER A 222 4.49 -21.83 9.84
N SER A 223 5.75 -21.69 9.40
CA SER A 223 6.78 -20.92 10.13
C SER A 223 6.78 -19.42 9.80
N THR A 224 5.91 -18.96 8.89
CA THR A 224 5.83 -17.56 8.48
C THR A 224 5.20 -16.66 9.54
N LYS A 225 5.65 -15.40 9.65
CA LYS A 225 5.24 -14.48 10.74
C LYS A 225 3.74 -14.19 10.79
N ARG A 226 3.05 -14.20 9.65
CA ARG A 226 1.61 -13.94 9.54
C ARG A 226 0.80 -15.19 9.22
N PHE A 227 1.30 -16.38 9.54
CA PHE A 227 0.60 -17.61 9.22
C PHE A 227 -0.82 -17.66 9.82
N GLY A 228 -0.99 -17.30 11.10
CA GLY A 228 -2.30 -17.31 11.77
C GLY A 228 -3.34 -16.46 11.03
N LEU A 229 -3.01 -15.20 10.70
CA LEU A 229 -3.89 -14.33 9.90
C LEU A 229 -4.20 -14.93 8.52
N ASN A 230 -3.23 -15.57 7.88
CA ASN A 230 -3.47 -16.20 6.58
C ASN A 230 -4.43 -17.39 6.68
N VAL A 231 -4.41 -18.14 7.80
CA VAL A 231 -5.36 -19.23 8.07
C VAL A 231 -6.76 -18.70 8.36
N ASP A 232 -6.87 -17.62 9.15
CA ASP A 232 -8.16 -16.97 9.47
C ASP A 232 -8.86 -16.43 8.21
N LEU A 233 -8.07 -16.01 7.21
CA LEU A 233 -8.57 -15.45 5.95
C LEU A 233 -8.88 -16.50 4.88
N LEU A 234 -8.65 -17.79 5.15
CA LEU A 234 -9.03 -18.86 4.22
C LEU A 234 -10.55 -18.97 4.13
N SER A 235 -11.05 -19.08 2.90
CA SER A 235 -12.46 -19.43 2.64
C SER A 235 -12.78 -20.87 3.04
N GLU A 236 -14.06 -21.17 3.27
CA GLU A 236 -14.50 -22.54 3.61
C GLU A 236 -14.13 -23.56 2.52
N SER A 237 -14.15 -23.17 1.24
CA SER A 237 -13.70 -24.03 0.14
C SER A 237 -12.22 -24.37 0.24
N GLU A 238 -11.37 -23.40 0.59
CA GLU A 238 -9.92 -23.61 0.73
C GLU A 238 -9.60 -24.41 2.01
N LYS A 239 -10.36 -24.19 3.09
CA LYS A 239 -10.29 -25.02 4.31
C LYS A 239 -10.70 -26.47 4.04
N GLU A 240 -11.66 -26.73 3.15
CA GLU A 240 -11.98 -28.12 2.76
C GLU A 240 -10.87 -28.72 1.90
N SER A 241 -10.29 -27.96 0.97
CA SER A 241 -9.12 -28.42 0.20
C SER A 241 -7.92 -28.75 1.10
N SER A 242 -7.70 -27.99 2.18
CA SER A 242 -6.65 -28.32 3.16
C SER A 242 -6.95 -29.62 3.90
N ARG A 243 -8.20 -29.83 4.35
CA ARG A 243 -8.63 -31.09 4.99
C ARG A 243 -8.46 -32.27 4.05
N ASP A 244 -8.84 -32.12 2.79
CA ASP A 244 -8.68 -33.16 1.77
C ASP A 244 -7.21 -33.48 1.51
N LEU A 245 -6.32 -32.48 1.44
CA LEU A 245 -4.88 -32.68 1.33
C LEU A 245 -4.34 -33.49 2.51
N PHE A 246 -4.66 -33.12 3.75
CA PHE A 246 -4.20 -33.87 4.93
C PHE A 246 -4.77 -35.29 4.97
N ARG A 247 -6.03 -35.49 4.54
CA ARG A 247 -6.64 -36.82 4.41
C ARG A 247 -5.90 -37.70 3.41
N LYS A 248 -5.52 -37.13 2.25
CA LYS A 248 -4.68 -37.80 1.25
C LYS A 248 -3.30 -38.15 1.81
N LEU A 249 -2.60 -37.20 2.44
CA LEU A 249 -1.30 -37.44 3.08
C LEU A 249 -1.34 -38.54 4.16
N GLN A 250 -2.44 -38.63 4.93
CA GLN A 250 -2.67 -39.68 5.93
C GLN A 250 -2.98 -41.05 5.29
N SER A 251 -3.72 -41.08 4.18
CA SER A 251 -3.95 -42.32 3.43
C SER A 251 -2.65 -42.86 2.82
N MET A 252 -1.78 -41.96 2.35
CA MET A 252 -0.48 -42.30 1.77
C MET A 252 0.49 -42.85 2.81
N SER A 253 0.34 -42.45 4.08
CA SER A 253 0.97 -43.20 5.17
C SER A 253 0.48 -44.64 5.11
N ARG A 254 -0.79 -44.95 5.32
CA ARG A 254 -1.24 -46.33 5.58
C ARG A 254 -0.89 -47.42 4.53
N ASN A 255 -0.46 -47.10 3.32
CA ASN A 255 -0.29 -48.03 2.19
C ASN A 255 1.09 -48.71 2.07
N TYR A 256 2.11 -48.31 2.86
CA TYR A 256 3.42 -48.98 2.83
C TYR A 256 3.47 -50.36 3.52
N TRP A 257 2.37 -50.81 4.12
CA TRP A 257 2.32 -52.09 4.83
C TRP A 257 2.05 -53.31 3.93
N THR A 258 1.63 -53.12 2.67
CA THR A 258 1.11 -54.21 1.84
C THR A 258 2.06 -54.78 0.80
N THR A 259 3.17 -54.10 0.47
CA THR A 259 4.01 -54.51 -0.68
C THR A 259 5.27 -55.28 -0.28
N ASP A 260 5.82 -55.08 0.92
CA ASP A 260 7.12 -55.67 1.31
C ASP A 260 7.04 -56.94 2.17
N HIS A 261 5.83 -57.40 2.55
CA HIS A 261 5.71 -58.53 3.47
C HIS A 261 5.67 -59.93 2.83
N LEU A 262 5.76 -60.04 1.50
CA LEU A 262 5.73 -61.33 0.80
C LEU A 262 6.79 -61.40 -0.31
N SER A 263 8.07 -61.53 0.04
CA SER A 263 9.07 -62.37 -0.67
C SER A 263 10.50 -62.16 -0.16
N GLY A 264 11.16 -63.22 0.33
CA GLY A 264 12.63 -63.37 0.23
C GLY A 264 13.44 -63.49 1.53
N PRO A 265 14.58 -64.21 1.51
CA PRO A 265 14.96 -65.23 2.50
C PRO A 265 15.72 -64.71 3.72
N ALA A 266 15.88 -65.61 4.69
CA ALA A 266 16.54 -65.45 5.98
C ALA A 266 17.99 -64.98 5.86
N ASP A 267 18.28 -63.79 6.41
CA ASP A 267 19.62 -63.40 6.87
C ASP A 267 19.48 -62.38 8.01
N CYS A 268 20.21 -62.67 9.11
CA CYS A 268 20.52 -61.90 10.32
C CYS A 268 19.39 -61.04 10.95
N GLU A 269 18.70 -61.61 11.94
CA GLU A 269 17.56 -61.02 12.66
C GLU A 269 17.88 -59.71 13.40
N ALA A 270 19.13 -59.47 13.82
CA ALA A 270 19.51 -58.29 14.61
C ALA A 270 19.56 -56.98 13.80
N GLU A 271 19.99 -57.03 12.53
CA GLU A 271 20.06 -55.84 11.66
C GLU A 271 18.67 -55.47 11.11
N ARG A 272 17.83 -56.48 10.85
CA ARG A 272 16.42 -56.29 10.47
C ARG A 272 15.62 -55.64 11.60
N GLU A 273 15.81 -56.05 12.86
CA GLU A 273 15.13 -55.43 14.00
C GLU A 273 15.57 -53.98 14.25
N ALA A 274 16.86 -53.66 14.09
CA ALA A 274 17.36 -52.29 14.24
C ALA A 274 16.84 -51.37 13.12
N HIS A 275 16.77 -51.87 11.88
CA HIS A 275 16.23 -51.13 10.74
C HIS A 275 14.70 -50.97 10.84
N LEU A 276 13.97 -52.00 11.27
CA LEU A 276 12.52 -51.96 11.55
C LEU A 276 12.19 -50.99 12.70
N ARG A 277 12.98 -50.97 13.78
CA ARG A 277 12.77 -50.02 14.89
C ARG A 277 13.09 -48.58 14.47
N SER A 278 14.15 -48.35 13.69
CA SER A 278 14.51 -47.01 13.23
C SER A 278 13.49 -46.43 12.25
N THR A 279 13.01 -47.25 11.30
CA THR A 279 11.92 -46.87 10.38
C THR A 279 10.59 -46.66 11.10
N SER A 280 10.27 -47.47 12.12
CA SER A 280 9.08 -47.30 12.95
C SER A 280 9.10 -46.00 13.76
N LEU A 281 10.25 -45.62 14.33
CA LEU A 281 10.38 -44.38 15.10
C LEU A 281 10.30 -43.13 14.22
N GLN A 282 10.91 -43.17 13.03
CA GLN A 282 10.87 -42.07 12.07
C GLN A 282 9.45 -41.83 11.55
N LYS A 283 8.70 -42.91 11.33
CA LYS A 283 7.30 -42.89 10.91
C LYS A 283 6.36 -42.33 11.98
N GLU A 284 6.56 -42.68 13.25
CA GLU A 284 5.79 -42.11 14.34
C GLU A 284 6.04 -40.59 14.49
N ALA A 285 7.27 -40.15 14.21
CA ALA A 285 7.61 -38.73 14.17
C ALA A 285 6.92 -38.01 12.99
N GLU A 286 6.90 -38.61 11.80
CA GLU A 286 6.18 -38.07 10.63
C GLU A 286 4.67 -37.96 10.88
N GLU A 287 4.04 -38.98 11.46
CA GLU A 287 2.61 -38.93 11.79
C GLU A 287 2.30 -37.83 12.82
N LYS A 288 3.17 -37.66 13.83
CA LYS A 288 3.06 -36.55 14.78
C LYS A 288 3.18 -35.19 14.09
N ILE A 289 4.10 -35.04 13.12
CA ILE A 289 4.25 -33.82 12.33
C ILE A 289 2.98 -33.54 11.51
N VAL A 290 2.41 -34.55 10.85
CA VAL A 290 1.18 -34.40 10.07
C VAL A 290 0.02 -33.94 10.95
N VAL A 291 -0.16 -34.53 12.13
CA VAL A 291 -1.22 -34.16 13.07
C VAL A 291 -1.02 -32.75 13.62
N GLU A 292 0.21 -32.37 13.94
CA GLU A 292 0.53 -31.01 14.40
C GLU A 292 0.27 -29.96 13.32
N LEU A 293 0.71 -30.22 12.08
CA LEU A 293 0.42 -29.34 10.95
C LEU A 293 -1.09 -29.24 10.71
N MET A 294 -1.80 -30.37 10.73
CA MET A 294 -3.26 -30.40 10.58
C MET A 294 -3.96 -29.50 11.60
N LYS A 295 -3.51 -29.50 12.87
CA LYS A 295 -4.04 -28.60 13.90
C LYS A 295 -3.76 -27.13 13.58
N ARG A 296 -2.53 -26.78 13.18
CA ARG A 296 -2.15 -25.40 12.86
C ARG A 296 -2.96 -24.81 11.71
N TYR A 297 -3.25 -25.61 10.70
CA TYR A 297 -4.06 -25.21 9.54
C TYR A 297 -5.58 -25.21 9.80
N GLN A 298 -6.02 -25.71 10.96
CA GLN A 298 -7.43 -25.71 11.39
C GLN A 298 -7.72 -24.77 12.55
N ALA A 299 -6.70 -24.15 13.15
CA ALA A 299 -6.81 -23.33 14.36
C ALA A 299 -7.27 -21.87 14.09
N GLY A 300 -8.01 -21.63 13.00
CA GLY A 300 -8.55 -20.31 12.63
C GLY A 300 -10.03 -20.36 12.26
#